data_AF-A0A1X0QJ77-F1
#
_entry.id   AF-A0A1X0QJ77-F1
#
_cell.length_a   1.000
_cell.length_b   1.000
_cell.length_c   1.000
_cell.angle_alpha   90.00
_cell.angle_beta   90.00
_cell.angle_gamma   90.00
#
_symmetry.space_group_name_H-M   'P 1'
#
loop_
_entity.id
_entity.type
_entity.pdbx_description
1 polymer ?
#
loop_
_entity_poly.entity_id
_entity_poly.type
_entity_poly.pdbx_seq_one_letter_code
_entity_poly.pdbx_strand_id
1 'polypeptide(L)'
;MNKKNDINSKLFLIFYNSLCRDSFINETNLYELGLSIGSKLVNDFCATNYILTKITTDKEINEFINKFFNQYLDLNETVIITDNFIDLSESMLVTYGKEKGVDLFAGILQSIFKIIYNDSIKFVRKNYTIQIIK
;
A
#
# COMPACT_ATOMS: atom_id res chain seq x y z
N MET A 1 -12.16 -19.91 -5.97
CA MET A 1 -11.64 -19.09 -4.85
C MET A 1 -11.23 -20.01 -3.71
N ASN A 2 -9.96 -19.94 -3.29
CA ASN A 2 -9.42 -20.77 -2.21
C ASN A 2 -9.93 -20.26 -0.86
N LYS A 3 -10.55 -21.11 -0.03
CA LYS A 3 -11.17 -20.71 1.26
C LYS A 3 -10.19 -20.06 2.27
N LYS A 4 -8.88 -20.30 2.12
CA LYS A 4 -7.82 -19.73 2.98
C LYS A 4 -7.57 -18.25 2.67
N ASN A 5 -7.71 -17.88 1.40
CA ASN A 5 -7.53 -16.51 0.91
C ASN A 5 -8.62 -15.58 1.45
N ASP A 6 -9.86 -16.07 1.49
CA ASP A 6 -11.03 -15.33 1.99
C ASP A 6 -10.92 -14.89 3.47
N ILE A 7 -10.23 -15.66 4.33
CA ILE A 7 -10.05 -15.31 5.75
C ILE A 7 -9.00 -14.20 5.92
N ASN A 8 -7.90 -14.25 5.17
CA ASN A 8 -6.83 -13.28 5.29
C ASN A 8 -7.28 -11.88 4.82
N SER A 9 -7.98 -11.79 3.69
CA SER A 9 -8.53 -10.52 3.20
C SER A 9 -9.56 -9.94 4.16
N LYS A 10 -10.41 -10.78 4.77
CA LYS A 10 -11.37 -10.35 5.80
C LYS A 10 -10.70 -9.87 7.08
N LEU A 11 -9.66 -10.55 7.56
CA LEU A 11 -8.92 -10.13 8.76
C LEU A 11 -8.17 -8.82 8.51
N PHE A 12 -7.52 -8.68 7.35
CA PHE A 12 -6.88 -7.44 6.95
C PHE A 12 -7.91 -6.30 6.90
N LEU A 13 -9.07 -6.55 6.31
CA LEU A 13 -10.14 -5.57 6.22
C LEU A 13 -10.66 -5.13 7.59
N ILE A 14 -10.87 -6.08 8.52
CA ILE A 14 -11.29 -5.77 9.90
C ILE A 14 -10.23 -4.91 10.60
N PHE A 15 -8.96 -5.31 10.49
CA PHE A 15 -7.83 -4.56 11.05
C PHE A 15 -7.76 -3.14 10.47
N TYR A 16 -7.81 -3.02 9.15
CA TYR A 16 -7.78 -1.75 8.43
C TYR A 16 -8.94 -0.83 8.81
N ASN A 17 -10.15 -1.37 8.92
CA ASN A 17 -11.32 -0.61 9.37
C ASN A 17 -11.21 -0.16 10.83
N SER A 18 -10.57 -0.97 11.68
CA SER A 18 -10.25 -0.56 13.05
C SER A 18 -9.30 0.62 13.06
N LEU A 19 -8.19 0.53 12.31
CA LEU A 19 -7.21 1.62 12.20
C LEU A 19 -7.83 2.91 11.66
N CYS A 20 -8.67 2.81 10.62
CA CYS A 20 -9.36 3.96 10.07
C CYS A 20 -10.26 4.60 11.12
N ARG A 21 -11.08 3.82 11.85
CA ARG A 21 -11.94 4.36 12.93
C ARG A 21 -11.12 5.00 14.04
N ASP A 22 -10.05 4.35 14.49
CA ASP A 22 -9.16 4.91 15.51
C ASP A 22 -8.53 6.24 15.05
N SER A 23 -8.20 6.38 13.77
CA SER A 23 -7.71 7.65 13.19
C SER A 23 -8.76 8.77 13.16
N PHE A 24 -10.04 8.42 13.08
CA PHE A 24 -11.12 9.41 13.15
C PHE A 24 -11.36 9.87 14.60
N ILE A 25 -11.16 8.98 15.57
CA ILE A 25 -11.44 9.23 16.98
C ILE A 25 -10.25 9.90 17.68
N ASN A 26 -9.03 9.43 17.41
CA ASN A 26 -7.82 9.79 18.13
C ASN A 26 -6.80 10.58 17.28
N GLU A 27 -7.19 11.02 16.08
CA GLU A 27 -6.30 11.69 15.12
C GLU A 27 -5.02 10.90 14.77
N THR A 28 -5.07 9.57 14.88
CA THR A 28 -3.94 8.71 14.50
C THR A 28 -3.51 9.02 13.07
N ASN A 29 -2.24 9.39 12.90
CA ASN A 29 -1.69 9.68 11.58
C ASN A 29 -1.50 8.37 10.81
N LEU A 30 -2.51 8.03 9.98
CA LEU A 30 -2.50 6.80 9.17
C LEU A 30 -1.31 6.73 8.22
N TYR A 31 -0.81 7.86 7.74
CA TYR A 31 0.39 7.90 6.91
C TYR A 31 1.62 7.39 7.67
N GLU A 32 1.86 7.89 8.88
CA GLU A 32 2.98 7.44 9.74
C GLU A 32 2.84 5.96 10.13
N LEU A 33 1.61 5.52 10.39
CA LEU A 33 1.34 4.11 10.61
C LEU A 33 1.66 3.27 9.37
N GLY A 34 1.31 3.78 8.18
CA GLY A 34 1.62 3.17 6.89
C GLY A 34 3.12 3.08 6.65
N LEU A 35 3.90 4.09 7.05
CA LEU A 35 5.37 4.04 7.01
C LEU A 35 5.93 2.92 7.89
N SER A 36 5.42 2.80 9.12
CA SER A 36 5.87 1.80 10.09
C SER A 36 5.52 0.36 9.66
N ILE A 37 4.28 0.12 9.24
CA ILE A 37 3.82 -1.18 8.75
C ILE A 37 4.51 -1.51 7.42
N GLY A 38 4.53 -0.57 6.48
CA GLY A 38 5.11 -0.73 5.16
C GLY A 38 6.58 -1.13 5.24
N SER A 39 7.39 -0.46 6.07
CA SER A 39 8.80 -0.79 6.22
C SER A 39 9.02 -2.25 6.67
N LYS A 40 8.19 -2.77 7.57
CA LYS A 40 8.27 -4.17 8.03
C LYS A 40 7.85 -5.14 6.93
N LEU A 41 6.73 -4.88 6.27
CA LEU A 41 6.20 -5.75 5.21
C LEU A 41 7.13 -5.79 4.00
N VAL A 42 7.74 -4.67 3.61
CA VAL A 42 8.65 -4.62 2.46
C VAL A 42 9.89 -5.45 2.72
N ASN A 43 10.46 -5.37 3.91
CA ASN A 43 11.61 -6.20 4.29
C ASN A 43 11.25 -7.69 4.32
N ASP A 44 10.10 -8.05 4.89
CA ASP A 44 9.58 -9.43 4.89
C ASP A 44 9.36 -9.95 3.46
N PHE A 45 8.78 -9.12 2.59
CA PHE A 45 8.53 -9.46 1.20
C PHE A 45 9.83 -9.73 0.44
N CYS A 46 10.82 -8.86 0.61
CA CYS A 46 12.12 -9.00 -0.05
C CYS A 46 12.85 -10.25 0.44
N ALA A 47 12.81 -10.53 1.74
CA ALA A 47 13.39 -11.75 2.31
C ALA A 47 12.70 -13.01 1.77
N THR A 48 11.36 -13.02 1.75
CA THR A 48 10.56 -14.16 1.30
C THR A 48 10.72 -14.45 -0.19
N ASN A 49 10.82 -13.40 -1.01
CA ASN A 49 10.91 -13.49 -2.47
C ASN A 49 12.36 -13.42 -2.99
N TYR A 50 13.36 -13.44 -2.11
CA TYR A 50 14.79 -13.34 -2.45
C TYR A 50 15.12 -12.16 -3.37
N ILE A 51 14.52 -10.99 -3.10
CA ILE A 51 14.76 -9.77 -3.87
C ILE A 51 16.01 -9.08 -3.30
N LEU A 52 17.14 -9.27 -3.99
CA LEU A 52 18.46 -8.78 -3.56
C LEU A 52 18.95 -7.58 -4.38
N THR A 53 18.33 -7.31 -5.53
CA THR A 53 18.74 -6.24 -6.45
C THR A 53 17.81 -5.04 -6.36
N LYS A 54 18.39 -3.84 -6.45
CA LYS A 54 17.60 -2.62 -6.63
C LYS A 54 16.80 -2.69 -7.93
N ILE A 55 15.54 -2.31 -7.85
CA ILE A 55 14.68 -2.10 -9.02
C ILE A 55 15.11 -0.80 -9.70
N THR A 56 15.20 -0.80 -11.03
CA THR A 56 15.74 0.34 -11.78
C THR A 56 14.77 0.90 -12.82
N THR A 57 13.66 0.22 -13.09
CA THR A 57 12.68 0.62 -14.11
C THR A 57 11.26 0.77 -13.55
N ASP A 58 10.47 1.65 -14.16
CA ASP A 58 9.06 1.86 -13.81
C ASP A 58 8.20 0.59 -14.00
N LYS A 59 8.58 -0.27 -14.94
CA LYS A 59 7.91 -1.56 -15.16
C LYS A 59 8.14 -2.52 -13.99
N GLU A 60 9.39 -2.66 -13.55
CA GLU A 60 9.75 -3.54 -12.44
C GLU A 60 9.11 -3.09 -11.12
N ILE A 61 9.02 -1.78 -10.86
CA ILE A 61 8.37 -1.27 -9.64
C ILE A 61 6.87 -1.53 -9.66
N ASN A 62 6.22 -1.41 -10.83
CA ASN A 62 4.81 -1.77 -11.00
C ASN A 62 4.57 -3.27 -10.76
N GLU A 63 5.44 -4.13 -11.29
CA GLU A 63 5.37 -5.57 -11.04
C GLU A 63 5.60 -5.90 -9.55
N PHE A 64 6.56 -5.23 -8.91
CA PHE A 64 6.85 -5.39 -7.50
C PHE A 64 5.64 -5.01 -6.64
N ILE A 65 5.06 -3.82 -6.87
CA ILE A 65 3.95 -3.30 -6.06
C ILE A 65 2.72 -4.20 -6.21
N ASN A 66 2.41 -4.63 -7.43
CA ASN A 66 1.29 -5.55 -7.64
C ASN A 66 1.53 -6.91 -6.99
N LYS A 67 2.74 -7.48 -7.05
CA LYS A 67 3.04 -8.74 -6.32
C LYS A 67 2.98 -8.55 -4.80
N PHE A 68 3.53 -7.46 -4.30
CA PHE A 68 3.52 -7.10 -2.88
C PHE A 68 2.09 -7.03 -2.33
N PHE A 69 1.24 -6.23 -2.96
CA PHE A 69 -0.14 -6.07 -2.49
C PHE A 69 -0.97 -7.34 -2.66
N ASN A 70 -0.78 -8.11 -3.74
CA ASN A 70 -1.46 -9.39 -3.89
C ASN A 70 -1.01 -10.41 -2.82
N GLN A 71 0.26 -10.42 -2.41
CA GLN A 71 0.73 -11.34 -1.38
C GLN A 71 0.15 -11.04 0.02
N TYR A 72 0.11 -9.77 0.43
CA TYR A 72 -0.31 -9.42 1.79
C TYR A 72 -1.77 -9.03 1.92
N LEU A 73 -2.34 -8.41 0.90
CA LEU A 73 -3.68 -7.85 0.96
C LEU A 73 -4.68 -8.66 0.15
N ASP A 74 -4.20 -9.56 -0.71
CA ASP A 74 -5.01 -10.44 -1.58
C ASP A 74 -6.17 -9.70 -2.23
N LEU A 75 -5.89 -8.47 -2.68
CA LEU A 75 -6.91 -7.58 -3.21
C LEU A 75 -7.43 -8.06 -4.56
N ASN A 76 -6.67 -8.90 -5.28
CA ASN A 76 -6.90 -9.24 -6.69
C ASN A 76 -7.13 -7.98 -7.56
N GLU A 77 -6.61 -6.84 -7.10
CA GLU A 77 -6.71 -5.53 -7.73
C GLU A 77 -5.35 -5.18 -8.32
N THR A 78 -5.38 -4.58 -9.51
CA THR A 78 -4.16 -4.02 -10.11
C THR A 78 -4.05 -2.58 -9.64
N VAL A 79 -3.00 -2.27 -8.87
CA VAL A 79 -2.63 -0.90 -8.57
C VAL A 79 -2.01 -0.32 -9.84
N ILE A 80 -2.74 0.60 -10.48
CA ILE A 80 -2.26 1.28 -11.69
C ILE A 80 -1.49 2.53 -11.25
N ILE A 81 -0.17 2.47 -11.40
CA ILE A 81 0.70 3.62 -11.17
C ILE A 81 0.97 4.27 -12.51
N THR A 82 0.52 5.52 -12.63
CA THR A 82 0.86 6.40 -13.77
C THR A 82 2.01 7.32 -13.37
N ASP A 83 2.51 8.13 -14.30
CA ASP A 83 3.62 9.06 -14.03
C ASP A 83 3.35 10.05 -12.88
N ASN A 84 2.08 10.36 -12.60
CA ASN A 84 1.68 11.45 -11.71
C ASN A 84 0.73 11.02 -10.58
N PHE A 85 0.02 9.89 -10.71
CA PHE A 85 -0.92 9.45 -9.69
C PHE A 85 -1.17 7.94 -9.71
N ILE A 86 -1.70 7.46 -8.59
CA ILE A 86 -2.24 6.11 -8.40
C ILE A 86 -3.73 6.28 -8.10
N ASP A 87 -4.57 5.64 -8.90
CA ASP A 87 -6.01 5.63 -8.66
C ASP A 87 -6.39 4.43 -7.78
N LEU A 88 -7.08 4.73 -6.67
CA LEU A 88 -7.60 3.72 -5.75
C LEU A 88 -9.12 3.81 -5.63
N SER A 89 -9.82 4.57 -6.48
CA SER A 89 -11.27 4.81 -6.36
C SER A 89 -12.10 3.52 -6.39
N GLU A 90 -11.66 2.53 -7.17
CA GLU A 90 -12.31 1.23 -7.27
C GLU A 90 -11.74 0.19 -6.30
N SER A 91 -10.73 0.58 -5.52
CA SER A 91 -10.11 -0.34 -4.58
C SER A 91 -11.03 -0.65 -3.41
N MET A 92 -11.10 -1.91 -3.01
CA MET A 92 -11.73 -2.33 -1.76
C MET A 92 -11.18 -1.53 -0.57
N LEU A 93 -9.90 -1.16 -0.61
CA LEU A 93 -9.25 -0.35 0.41
C LEU A 93 -9.91 1.02 0.62
N VAL A 94 -10.35 1.65 -0.47
CA VAL A 94 -11.06 2.93 -0.43
C VAL A 94 -12.52 2.73 -0.05
N THR A 95 -13.14 1.67 -0.56
CA THR A 95 -14.54 1.33 -0.28
C THR A 95 -14.82 1.22 1.22
N TYR A 96 -13.86 0.70 2.00
CA TYR A 96 -14.04 0.46 3.43
C TYR A 96 -13.40 1.51 4.36
N GLY A 97 -12.22 2.05 4.00
CA GLY A 97 -11.50 3.04 4.81
C GLY A 97 -11.91 4.49 4.56
N LYS A 98 -12.74 4.72 3.53
CA LYS A 98 -13.03 6.05 2.96
C LYS A 98 -11.72 6.75 2.55
N GLU A 99 -11.75 8.06 2.34
CA GLU A 99 -10.58 8.81 1.88
C GLU A 99 -9.38 8.69 2.83
N LYS A 100 -9.58 8.70 4.15
CA LYS A 100 -8.47 8.59 5.13
C LYS A 100 -7.67 7.30 4.98
N GLY A 101 -8.30 6.22 4.56
CA GLY A 101 -7.63 4.96 4.29
C GLY A 101 -6.51 5.07 3.24
N VAL A 102 -6.63 6.00 2.30
CA VAL A 102 -5.60 6.27 1.28
C VAL A 102 -4.29 6.79 1.91
N ASP A 103 -4.34 7.46 3.07
CA ASP A 103 -3.14 7.93 3.77
C ASP A 103 -2.26 6.74 4.23
N LEU A 104 -2.90 5.65 4.72
CA LEU A 104 -2.18 4.43 5.08
C LEU A 104 -1.46 3.82 3.86
N PHE A 105 -2.15 3.79 2.72
CA PHE A 105 -1.58 3.27 1.47
C PHE A 105 -0.43 4.12 0.95
N ALA A 106 -0.56 5.44 1.01
CA ALA A 106 0.52 6.36 0.67
C ALA A 106 1.76 6.11 1.55
N GLY A 107 1.59 5.88 2.85
CA GLY A 107 2.70 5.53 3.76
C GLY A 107 3.36 4.17 3.43
N ILE A 108 2.57 3.17 3.05
CA ILE A 108 3.11 1.86 2.62
C ILE A 108 3.90 2.00 1.32
N LEU A 109 3.36 2.72 0.32
CA LEU A 109 4.04 2.99 -0.95
C LEU A 109 5.33 3.78 -0.74
N GLN A 110 5.31 4.79 0.13
CA GLN A 110 6.51 5.55 0.48
C GLN A 110 7.61 4.63 1.05
N SER A 111 7.24 3.65 1.87
CA SER A 111 8.19 2.65 2.38
C SER A 111 8.79 1.79 1.27
N ILE A 112 7.97 1.33 0.33
CA ILE A 112 8.41 0.56 -0.84
C ILE A 112 9.46 1.36 -1.62
N PHE A 113 9.12 2.59 -2.02
CA PHE A 113 10.03 3.42 -2.81
C PHE A 113 11.30 3.79 -2.05
N LYS A 114 11.21 4.06 -0.74
CA LYS A 114 12.38 4.35 0.07
C LYS A 114 13.36 3.16 0.15
N ILE A 115 12.84 1.94 0.32
CA ILE A 115 13.66 0.74 0.51
C ILE A 115 14.17 0.18 -0.82
N ILE A 116 13.31 0.12 -1.82
CA ILE A 116 13.56 -0.59 -3.08
C ILE A 116 14.15 0.33 -4.15
N TYR A 117 13.68 1.58 -4.18
CA TYR A 117 14.03 2.55 -5.22
C TYR A 117 15.02 3.62 -4.71
N ASN A 118 15.10 3.86 -3.40
CA ASN A 118 15.94 4.88 -2.74
C ASN A 118 15.78 6.27 -3.38
N ASP A 119 14.51 6.64 -3.61
CA ASP A 119 14.13 7.85 -4.32
C ASP A 119 13.49 8.89 -3.37
N SER A 120 13.59 10.16 -3.75
CA SER A 120 12.96 11.31 -3.09
C SER A 120 11.47 11.49 -3.43
N ILE A 121 10.90 10.62 -4.27
CA ILE A 121 9.47 10.61 -4.59
C ILE A 121 8.62 10.65 -3.31
N LYS A 122 7.62 11.53 -3.30
CA LYS A 122 6.61 11.62 -2.24
C LYS A 122 5.25 11.17 -2.73
N PHE A 123 4.56 10.43 -1.87
CA PHE A 123 3.18 9.98 -2.10
C PHE A 123 2.23 10.78 -1.22
N VAL A 124 1.32 11.53 -1.82
CA VAL A 124 0.38 12.41 -1.11
C VAL A 124 -1.04 12.09 -1.51
N ARG A 125 -1.91 11.87 -0.53
CA ARG A 125 -3.33 11.65 -0.79
C ARG A 125 -4.00 12.88 -1.44
N LYS A 126 -4.81 12.62 -2.46
CA LYS A 126 -5.73 13.56 -3.11
C LYS A 126 -7.08 12.85 -3.26
N ASN A 127 -7.99 13.06 -2.31
CA ASN A 127 -9.29 12.35 -2.22
C ASN A 127 -9.07 10.82 -2.21
N TYR A 128 -9.55 10.12 -3.24
CA TYR A 128 -9.42 8.68 -3.45
C TYR A 128 -8.20 8.27 -4.30
N THR A 129 -7.33 9.22 -4.60
CA THR A 129 -6.11 9.00 -5.38
C THR A 129 -4.87 9.33 -4.55
N ILE A 130 -3.72 8.85 -5.00
CA ILE A 130 -2.41 9.23 -4.47
C ILE A 130 -1.66 9.98 -5.57
N GLN A 131 -1.33 11.25 -5.33
CA GLN A 131 -0.45 12.02 -6.19
C GLN A 131 1.01 11.65 -5.90
N ILE A 132 1.77 11.47 -6.98
CA ILE A 132 3.20 11.22 -6.97
C ILE A 132 3.90 12.56 -7.23
N ILE A 133 4.77 12.97 -6.31
CA ILE A 133 5.57 14.20 -6.41
C ILE A 133 7.03 13.78 -6.56
N LYS A 134 7.61 14.04 -7.74
CA LYS A 134 9.01 13.75 -8.08
C LYS A 134 9.93 14.89 -7.63
#